data_AF-A0A161T5D4-F1
#
_entry.id   AF-A0A161T5D4-F1
#
_cell.length_a   1.000
_cell.length_b   1.000
_cell.length_c   1.000
_cell.angle_alpha   90.00
_cell.angle_beta   90.00
_cell.angle_gamma   90.00
#
_symmetry.space_group_name_H-M   'P 1'
#
loop_
_entity.id
_entity.type
_entity.pdbx_description
1 polymer ?
#
loop_
_entity_poly.entity_id
_entity_poly.type
_entity_poly.pdbx_seq_one_letter_code
_entity_poly.pdbx_strand_id
1 'polypeptide(L)'
;MKEHFANLSRTEERVFLTLCGMQLRDNTNPITLNWHNLTDELKMERDKVLDCLETLNRNQHRISENGTYTEYSLIESYTVKDEILTYSLHQQLLASLQTYTTVLPGIAKETELAMA
;
A
#
# COMPACT_ATOMS: atom_id res chain seq x y z
N MET A 1 -12.31 -5.12 17.95
CA MET A 1 -11.21 -4.53 17.18
C MET A 1 -11.71 -3.24 16.55
N LYS A 2 -11.13 -2.10 16.92
CA LYS A 2 -11.25 -0.86 16.14
C LYS A 2 -9.83 -0.44 15.81
N GLU A 3 -9.30 -0.98 14.72
CA GLU A 3 -8.09 -0.44 14.10
C GLU A 3 -8.46 0.93 13.55
N HIS A 4 -8.00 1.97 14.24
CA HIS A 4 -8.20 3.35 13.79
C HIS A 4 -7.12 3.67 12.76
N PHE A 5 -7.43 3.52 11.46
CA PHE A 5 -6.71 4.16 10.35
C PHE A 5 -6.92 5.71 10.34
N ALA A 6 -7.27 6.30 11.50
CA ALA A 6 -8.16 7.45 11.61
C ALA A 6 -7.54 8.83 11.30
N ASN A 7 -6.36 8.88 10.67
CA ASN A 7 -5.71 10.15 10.32
C ASN A 7 -5.42 10.31 8.83
N LEU A 8 -5.87 9.39 7.97
CA LEU A 8 -5.72 9.55 6.53
C LEU A 8 -6.93 10.27 5.94
N SER A 9 -6.68 11.25 5.06
CA SER A 9 -7.73 11.79 4.21
C SER A 9 -8.18 10.75 3.19
N ARG A 10 -9.40 10.88 2.65
CA ARG A 10 -9.89 10.00 1.56
C ARG A 10 -8.92 9.94 0.37
N THR A 11 -8.21 11.03 0.13
CA THR A 11 -7.21 11.14 -0.93
C THR A 11 -5.99 10.27 -0.60
N GLU A 12 -5.46 10.38 0.61
CA GLU A 12 -4.33 9.57 1.08
C GLU A 12 -4.69 8.08 1.15
N GLU A 13 -5.89 7.73 1.62
CA GLU A 13 -6.39 6.35 1.61
C GLU A 13 -6.40 5.79 0.18
N ARG A 14 -6.89 6.56 -0.80
CA ARG A 14 -6.94 6.14 -2.20
C ARG A 14 -5.53 5.93 -2.78
N VAL A 15 -4.59 6.85 -2.49
CA VAL A 15 -3.18 6.70 -2.89
C VAL A 15 -2.60 5.43 -2.28
N PHE A 16 -2.74 5.27 -0.96
CA PHE A 16 -2.23 4.12 -0.22
C PHE A 16 -2.77 2.78 -0.74
N LEU A 17 -4.08 2.67 -0.96
CA LEU A 17 -4.70 1.47 -1.50
C LEU A 17 -4.20 1.13 -2.91
N THR A 18 -3.96 2.15 -3.74
CA THR A 18 -3.41 1.97 -5.09
C THR A 18 -1.98 1.41 -5.02
N LEU A 19 -1.13 1.96 -4.13
CA LEU A 19 0.22 1.46 -3.90
C LEU A 19 0.24 0.03 -3.36
N CYS A 20 -0.67 -0.31 -2.45
CA CYS A 20 -0.84 -1.68 -1.97
C CYS A 20 -1.28 -2.62 -3.09
N GLY A 21 -2.20 -2.20 -3.96
CA GLY A 21 -2.64 -2.99 -5.11
C GLY A 21 -1.55 -3.23 -6.14
N MET A 22 -0.68 -2.25 -6.39
CA MET A 22 0.53 -2.44 -7.21
C MET A 22 1.50 -3.44 -6.55
N GLN A 23 1.69 -3.35 -5.24
CA GLN A 23 2.53 -4.29 -4.48
C GLN A 23 2.06 -5.73 -4.48
N LEU A 24 0.75 -5.94 -4.40
CA LEU A 24 0.17 -7.27 -4.50
C LEU A 24 0.35 -7.88 -5.89
N ARG A 25 0.41 -7.05 -6.95
CA ARG A 25 0.59 -7.49 -8.34
C ARG A 25 2.04 -7.83 -8.65
N ASP A 26 2.97 -6.94 -8.31
CA ASP A 26 4.39 -7.12 -8.63
C ASP A 26 5.12 -8.03 -7.63
N ASN A 27 4.63 -8.14 -6.39
CA ASN A 27 5.21 -8.92 -5.30
C ASN A 27 6.72 -8.63 -5.06
N THR A 28 7.18 -7.43 -5.42
CA THR A 28 8.54 -6.92 -5.21
C THR A 28 8.50 -5.73 -4.28
N ASN A 29 9.40 -5.65 -3.30
CA ASN A 29 9.58 -4.47 -2.45
C ASN A 29 11.07 -4.13 -2.41
N PRO A 30 11.54 -2.97 -2.90
CA PRO A 30 10.77 -1.82 -3.39
C PRO A 30 10.08 -2.03 -4.75
N ILE A 31 9.13 -1.17 -5.08
CA ILE A 31 8.48 -1.05 -6.40
C ILE A 31 9.01 0.16 -7.11
N THR A 32 9.31 0.01 -8.39
CA THR A 32 9.74 1.09 -9.27
C THR A 32 8.74 1.25 -10.40
N LEU A 33 8.18 2.45 -10.56
CA LEU A 33 7.19 2.77 -11.59
C LEU A 33 7.40 4.16 -12.18
N ASN A 34 6.85 4.39 -13.37
CA ASN A 34 6.79 5.74 -13.95
C ASN A 34 5.65 6.53 -13.27
N TRP A 35 5.95 7.72 -12.78
CA TRP A 35 5.00 8.61 -12.10
C TRP A 35 3.73 8.87 -12.91
N HIS A 36 3.84 8.93 -14.25
CA HIS A 36 2.71 9.14 -15.14
C HIS A 36 1.66 8.03 -15.01
N ASN A 37 2.10 6.77 -14.83
CA ASN A 37 1.19 5.64 -14.66
C ASN A 37 0.39 5.78 -13.37
N LEU A 38 1.06 6.21 -12.29
CA LEU A 38 0.43 6.40 -10.99
C LEU A 38 -0.54 7.59 -11.00
N THR A 39 -0.17 8.72 -11.61
CA THR A 39 -1.05 9.88 -11.71
C THR A 39 -2.27 9.63 -12.59
N ASP A 40 -2.13 8.82 -13.65
CA ASP A 40 -3.24 8.42 -14.52
C ASP A 40 -4.20 7.47 -13.80
N GLU A 41 -3.70 6.44 -13.12
CA GLU A 41 -4.51 5.51 -12.32
C GLU A 41 -5.26 6.24 -11.18
N LEU A 42 -4.61 7.21 -10.55
CA LEU A 42 -5.21 8.04 -9.50
C LEU A 42 -6.06 9.20 -10.05
N LYS A 43 -5.99 9.51 -11.35
CA LYS A 43 -6.55 10.74 -11.93
C LYS A 43 -6.23 11.96 -11.08
N MET A 44 -4.96 12.08 -10.67
CA MET A 44 -4.49 13.04 -9.67
C MET A 44 -3.19 13.68 -10.14
N GLU A 45 -3.03 14.97 -9.86
CA GLU A 45 -1.80 15.71 -10.18
C GLU A 45 -0.61 15.20 -9.37
N ARG A 46 0.57 15.20 -9.99
CA ARG A 46 1.82 14.72 -9.39
C ARG A 46 2.08 15.31 -8.01
N ASP A 47 1.91 16.62 -7.85
CA ASP A 47 2.19 17.32 -6.60
C ASP A 47 1.31 16.82 -5.46
N LYS A 48 0.01 16.57 -5.73
CA LYS A 48 -0.91 16.01 -4.74
C LYS A 48 -0.55 14.59 -4.35
N VAL A 49 -0.08 13.78 -5.31
CA VAL A 49 0.37 12.41 -5.00
C VAL A 49 1.64 12.46 -4.15
N LEU A 50 2.58 13.37 -4.44
CA LEU A 50 3.78 13.58 -3.63
C LEU A 50 3.42 14.01 -2.20
N ASP A 51 2.50 14.97 -2.04
CA ASP A 51 2.01 15.39 -0.72
C ASP A 51 1.40 14.21 0.06
N CYS A 52 0.65 13.34 -0.63
CA CYS A 52 0.11 12.11 -0.03
C CYS A 52 1.21 11.13 0.35
N LEU A 53 2.23 10.91 -0.50
CA LEU A 53 3.36 10.02 -0.18
C LEU A 53 4.14 10.53 1.02
N GLU A 54 4.41 11.82 1.09
CA GLU A 54 5.07 12.44 2.23
C GLU A 54 4.24 12.26 3.50
N THR A 55 2.93 12.49 3.42
CA THR A 55 2.01 12.26 4.54
C THR A 55 2.05 10.80 4.98
N LEU A 56 1.92 9.84 4.06
CA LEU A 56 1.96 8.40 4.34
C LEU A 56 3.30 7.91 4.90
N ASN A 57 4.40 8.56 4.53
CA ASN A 57 5.73 8.27 5.07
C ASN A 57 5.92 8.86 6.48
N ARG A 58 5.36 10.04 6.74
CA ARG A 58 5.40 10.70 8.06
C ARG A 58 4.38 10.13 9.04
N ASN A 59 3.26 9.57 8.57
CA ASN A 59 2.21 9.04 9.42
C ASN A 59 2.69 7.73 10.06
N GLN A 60 3.05 7.80 11.33
CA GLN A 60 3.44 6.63 12.12
C GLN A 60 2.19 5.95 12.66
N HIS A 61 1.97 4.72 12.21
CA HIS A 61 0.91 3.86 12.67
C HIS A 61 1.37 3.07 13.89
N ARG A 62 0.57 3.11 14.96
CA ARG A 62 0.78 2.32 16.16
C ARG A 62 -0.05 1.05 16.10
N ILE A 63 0.61 -0.10 16.07
CA ILE A 63 -0.04 -1.38 16.34
C ILE A 63 0.22 -1.77 17.79
N SER A 64 -0.83 -2.22 18.48
CA SER A 64 -0.71 -2.88 19.78
C SER A 64 -0.82 -4.38 19.57
N GLU A 65 0.28 -5.10 19.77
CA GLU A 65 0.31 -6.55 19.74
C GLU A 65 0.77 -7.06 21.10
N ASN A 66 -0.03 -7.89 21.76
CA ASN A 66 0.27 -8.49 23.07
C ASN A 66 0.67 -7.47 24.16
N GLY A 67 0.08 -6.26 24.13
CA GLY A 67 0.38 -5.19 25.10
C GLY A 67 1.65 -4.38 24.79
N THR A 68 2.36 -4.70 23.71
CA THR A 68 3.48 -3.90 23.20
C THR A 68 3.00 -3.02 22.06
N TYR A 69 3.35 -1.73 22.10
CA TYR A 69 3.06 -0.80 21.01
C TYR A 69 4.27 -0.73 20.08
N THR A 70 4.05 -1.06 18.81
CA THR A 70 5.04 -0.87 17.74
C THR A 70 4.58 0.25 16.83
N GLU A 71 5.43 1.25 16.62
CA GLU A 71 5.17 2.35 15.70
C GLU A 71 5.89 2.08 14.38
N TYR A 72 5.20 2.21 13.24
CA TYR A 72 5.82 2.11 11.93
C TYR A 72 5.10 2.99 10.90
N SER A 73 5.84 3.48 9.91
CA SER A 73 5.27 4.23 8.79
C SER A 73 4.65 3.28 7.76
N LEU A 74 3.56 3.67 7.10
CA LEU A 74 2.97 2.84 6.02
C LEU A 74 3.91 2.71 4.82
N ILE A 75 4.55 3.82 4.46
CA ILE A 75 5.63 3.86 3.47
C ILE A 75 6.95 3.96 4.23
N GLU A 76 7.79 2.94 4.10
CA GLU A 76 9.10 2.88 4.75
C GLU A 76 10.09 3.84 4.08
N SER A 77 10.09 3.86 2.76
CA SER A 77 10.92 4.78 1.97
C SER A 77 10.27 5.09 0.64
N TYR A 78 10.56 6.27 0.10
CA TYR A 78 10.28 6.58 -1.30
C TYR A 78 11.38 7.47 -1.86
N THR A 79 11.62 7.37 -3.16
CA THR A 79 12.60 8.17 -3.88
C THR A 79 12.04 8.53 -5.23
N VAL A 80 12.22 9.79 -5.60
CA VAL A 80 11.77 10.34 -6.88
C VAL A 80 12.99 10.81 -7.63
N LYS A 81 13.24 10.22 -8.80
CA LYS A 81 14.30 10.66 -9.70
C LYS A 81 13.72 10.75 -11.10
N ASP A 82 13.80 11.95 -11.67
CA ASP A 82 13.23 12.27 -12.98
C ASP A 82 11.71 11.94 -13.02
N GLU A 83 11.32 10.97 -13.84
CA GLU A 83 9.95 10.47 -14.00
C GLU A 83 9.69 9.17 -13.24
N ILE A 84 10.66 8.67 -12.47
CA ILE A 84 10.60 7.39 -11.79
C ILE A 84 10.29 7.58 -10.30
N LEU A 85 9.25 6.92 -9.83
CA LEU A 85 8.96 6.70 -8.41
C LEU A 85 9.50 5.33 -8.02
N THR A 86 10.32 5.29 -6.97
CA THR A 86 10.58 4.05 -6.24
C THR A 86 10.03 4.17 -4.84
N TYR A 87 9.20 3.24 -4.38
CA TYR A 87 8.66 3.25 -3.01
C TYR A 87 8.73 1.86 -2.37
N SER A 88 8.79 1.84 -1.04
CA SER A 88 8.77 0.63 -0.24
C SER A 88 7.67 0.69 0.80
N LEU A 89 6.85 -0.36 0.87
CA LEU A 89 5.91 -0.53 1.98
C LEU A 89 6.60 -1.21 3.16
N HIS A 90 6.13 -0.89 4.37
CA HIS A 90 6.70 -1.49 5.59
C HIS A 90 6.43 -3.01 5.67
N GLN A 91 7.41 -3.77 6.16
CA GLN A 91 7.37 -5.24 6.19
C GLN A 91 6.16 -5.83 6.93
N GLN A 92 5.70 -5.21 8.02
CA GLN A 92 4.51 -5.67 8.74
C GLN A 92 3.23 -5.50 7.91
N LEU A 93 3.16 -4.44 7.10
CA LEU A 93 2.04 -4.22 6.18
C LEU A 93 2.09 -5.26 5.04
N LEU A 94 3.27 -5.55 4.50
CA LEU A 94 3.46 -6.59 3.49
C LEU A 94 3.04 -7.97 4.01
N ALA A 95 3.47 -8.33 5.21
CA ALA A 95 3.08 -9.58 5.85
C ALA A 95 1.55 -9.65 6.02
N SER A 96 0.93 -8.56 6.47
CA SER A 96 -0.54 -8.46 6.60
C SER A 96 -1.23 -8.63 5.24
N LEU A 97 -0.77 -7.94 4.19
CA LEU A 97 -1.30 -8.07 2.83
C LEU A 97 -1.15 -9.50 2.28
N GLN A 98 -0.02 -10.16 2.54
CA GLN A 98 0.25 -11.53 2.10
C GLN A 98 -0.64 -12.57 2.82
N THR A 99 -0.99 -12.35 4.09
CA THR A 99 -1.96 -13.22 4.79
C THR A 99 -3.33 -13.19 4.12
N TYR A 100 -3.78 -12.06 3.57
CA TYR A 100 -5.03 -12.00 2.79
C TYR A 100 -4.91 -12.72 1.44
N THR A 101 -3.76 -12.64 0.75
CA THR A 101 -3.54 -13.38 -0.50
C THR A 101 -3.40 -14.89 -0.32
N THR A 102 -3.06 -15.37 0.87
CA THR A 102 -2.96 -16.81 1.21
C THR A 102 -4.27 -17.40 1.72
N VAL A 103 -5.27 -16.57 2.04
CA VAL A 103 -6.67 -17.00 2.22
C VAL A 103 -7.41 -17.09 0.88
N LEU A 104 -7.01 -16.26 -0.11
CA LEU A 104 -7.57 -16.26 -1.46
C LEU A 104 -7.22 -17.45 -2.41
N PRO A 105 -6.19 -18.30 -2.22
CA PRO A 105 -6.02 -19.49 -3.06
C PRO A 105 -7.12 -20.52 -2.78
N GLY A 106 -7.81 -20.41 -1.64
CA GLY A 106 -8.99 -21.19 -1.31
C GLY A 106 -10.26 -20.74 -2.04
N ILE A 107 -10.32 -19.48 -2.52
CA ILE A 107 -11.48 -18.94 -3.24
C ILE A 107 -11.26 -18.96 -4.76
N ALA A 108 -10.02 -18.72 -5.22
CA ALA A 108 -9.67 -18.84 -6.63
C ALA A 108 -9.82 -20.28 -7.17
N LYS A 109 -9.62 -21.31 -6.31
CA LYS A 109 -9.87 -22.71 -6.70
C LYS A 109 -11.35 -23.10 -6.80
N GLU A 110 -12.28 -22.34 -6.22
CA GLU A 110 -13.71 -22.63 -6.36
C GLU A 110 -14.35 -21.91 -7.56
N THR A 111 -13.75 -20.82 -8.05
CA THR A 111 -14.29 -20.08 -9.22
C THR A 111 -13.83 -20.64 -10.57
N GLU A 112 -12.74 -21.42 -10.62
CA GLU A 112 -12.33 -22.12 -11.85
C GLU A 112 -13.15 -23.41 -12.11
N LEU A 113 -13.92 -23.89 -11.13
CA LEU A 113 -14.80 -25.07 -11.23
C LEU A 113 -16.27 -24.75 -11.55
N ALA A 114 -16.62 -23.46 -11.71
CA ALA A 114 -17.98 -23.03 -12.05
C ALA A 114 -18.14 -22.58 -13.52
N MET A 115 -17.10 -22.72 -14.34
CA MET A 115 -17.11 -22.48 -15.79
C MET A 115 -16.56 -23.66 -16.60
N ALA A 116 -16.85 -24.89 -16.14
CA ALA A 116 -16.77 -26.11 -16.93
C ALA A 116 -18.18 -26.64 -17.23
#